data_AF-A0A834JDY8-F1
#
_entry.id   AF-A0A834JDY8-F1
#
_cell.length_a   1.000
_cell.length_b   1.000
_cell.length_c   1.000
_cell.angle_alpha   90.00
_cell.angle_beta   90.00
_cell.angle_gamma   90.00
#
_symmetry.space_group_name_H-M   'P 1'
#
loop_
_entity.id
_entity.type
_entity.pdbx_description
1 polymer ?
#
loop_
_entity_poly.entity_id
_entity_poly.type
_entity_poly.pdbx_seq_one_letter_code
_entity_poly.pdbx_strand_id
1 'polypeptide(L)' 'MIVVEIYLFVYVAGCKCVKYSSADRPQGGTFMTPYFPRRYPSNIDCLLYTFTGQPDEIVELTFHHFNIHRVRSE' A
#
# COMPACT_ATOMS: atom_id res chain seq x y z
N MET A 1 10.41 -6.82 6.29
CA MET A 1 10.80 -5.44 6.56
C MET A 1 10.51 -4.66 5.28
N ILE A 2 9.32 -4.07 5.16
CA ILE A 2 9.07 -3.12 4.07
C ILE A 2 9.74 -1.83 4.53
N VAL A 3 10.93 -1.56 4.01
CA VAL A 3 11.56 -0.26 4.18
C VAL A 3 10.75 0.68 3.30
N VAL A 4 9.96 1.55 3.92
CA VAL A 4 9.28 2.65 3.24
C VAL A 4 10.35 3.71 3.02
N GLU A 5 11.19 3.54 2.00
CA GLU A 5 12.10 4.61 1.59
C GLU A 5 11.28 5.72 0.96
N ILE A 6 11.24 6.86 1.65
CA ILE A 6 10.60 8.11 1.24
C ILE A 6 11.52 8.83 0.25
N TYR A 7 11.93 8.13 -0.82
CA TYR A 7 12.65 8.78 -1.92
C TYR A 7 11.88 8.57 -3.22
N LEU A 8 11.12 9.62 -3.52
CA LEU A 8 10.40 9.91 -4.75
C LEU A 8 9.57 8.74 -5.31
N PHE A 9 8.25 8.85 -5.10
CA PHE A 9 7.25 8.56 -6.13
C PHE A 9 7.63 7.41 -7.09
N VAL A 10 7.55 6.17 -6.63
CA VAL A 10 7.52 5.02 -7.54
C VAL A 10 6.16 5.06 -8.27
N TYR A 11 6.04 5.98 -9.23
CA TYR A 11 4.94 6.05 -10.18
C TYR A 11 5.18 4.99 -11.23
N VAL A 12 4.56 3.83 -11.04
CA VAL A 12 4.51 2.82 -12.10
C VAL A 12 3.33 3.17 -13.00
N ALA A 13 3.64 3.62 -14.22
CA ALA A 13 2.63 3.97 -15.22
C ALA A 13 1.76 2.74 -15.54
N GLY A 14 0.43 2.91 -15.47
CA GLY A 14 -0.54 1.83 -15.70
C GLY A 14 -1.03 1.09 -14.45
N CYS A 15 -0.48 1.36 -13.28
CA CYS A 15 -0.93 0.74 -12.03
C CYS A 15 -2.19 1.39 -11.45
N LYS A 16 -3.09 0.57 -10.90
CA LYS A 16 -4.18 1.09 -10.08
C LYS A 16 -3.58 1.64 -8.78
N CYS A 17 -3.80 2.92 -8.47
CA CYS A 17 -3.30 3.57 -7.27
C CYS A 17 -4.43 3.84 -6.28
N VAL A 18 -4.23 3.46 -5.02
CA VAL A 18 -5.12 3.78 -3.89
C VAL A 18 -4.36 4.72 -2.95
N LYS A 19 -4.91 5.92 -2.75
CA LYS A 19 -4.28 6.97 -1.95
C LYS A 19 -4.98 7.12 -0.61
N TYR A 20 -4.18 7.26 0.43
CA TYR A 20 -4.60 7.58 1.79
C TYR A 20 -3.84 8.84 2.21
N SER A 21 -4.58 9.91 2.49
CA SER A 21 -4.03 11.17 2.94
C SER A 21 -4.63 11.52 4.28
N SER A 22 -3.80 11.96 5.23
CA SER A 22 -4.28 12.49 6.51
C SER A 22 -5.10 13.79 6.33
N ALA A 23 -4.87 14.53 5.23
CA ALA A 23 -5.71 15.69 4.90
C ALA A 23 -7.18 15.29 4.67
N ASP A 24 -7.41 14.14 4.04
CA ASP A 24 -8.75 13.62 3.74
C ASP A 24 -9.31 12.77 4.89
N ARG A 25 -8.42 12.10 5.64
CA ARG A 25 -8.74 11.16 6.71
C ARG A 25 -7.79 11.35 7.90
N PRO A 26 -8.01 12.38 8.73
CA PRO A 26 -7.08 12.78 9.79
C PRO A 26 -6.92 11.77 10.92
N GLN A 27 -7.85 10.82 11.07
CA GLN A 27 -7.77 9.75 12.08
C GLN A 27 -7.10 8.46 11.55
N GLY A 28 -6.58 8.49 10.32
CA GLY A 28 -6.09 7.30 9.64
C GLY A 28 -7.22 6.37 9.20
N GLY A 29 -6.92 5.08 9.05
CA GLY A 29 -7.91 4.08 8.71
C GLY A 29 -7.32 2.72 8.32
N THR A 30 -8.21 1.76 8.12
CA THR A 30 -7.83 0.41 7.69
C THR A 30 -7.76 0.33 6.17
N PHE A 31 -6.71 -0.30 5.66
CA PHE A 31 -6.61 -0.70 4.27
C PHE A 31 -6.65 -2.22 4.15
N MET A 32 -7.22 -2.70 3.05
CA MET A 32 -7.35 -4.12 2.78
C MET A 32 -7.01 -4.35 1.30
N THR A 33 -6.50 -5.53 0.98
CA THR A 33 -6.38 -5.96 -0.41
C THR A 33 -7.78 -6.05 -1.04
N PRO A 34 -7.92 -5.82 -2.35
CA PRO A 34 -9.16 -6.13 -3.04
C PRO A 34 -9.58 -7.57 -2.74
N TYR A 35 -10.85 -7.77 -2.43
CA TYR A 35 -11.47 -9.06 -2.16
C TYR A 35 -11.07 -9.78 -0.87
N PHE A 36 -10.25 -9.20 0.02
CA PHE A 36 -10.03 -9.77 1.35
C PHE A 36 -11.38 -10.05 2.05
N PRO A 37 -11.59 -11.21 2.72
CA PRO A 37 -10.60 -12.25 3.07
C PRO A 37 -10.33 -13.30 1.99
N ARG A 38 -10.93 -13.19 0.80
CA ARG A 38 -10.63 -14.09 -0.32
C ARG A 38 -9.23 -13.81 -0.85
N ARG A 39 -8.64 -14.82 -1.50
CA ARG A 39 -7.33 -14.66 -2.16
C ARG A 39 -7.43 -13.60 -3.24
N TYR A 40 -6.35 -12.84 -3.35
CA TYR A 40 -6.16 -11.88 -4.41
C TYR A 40 -6.13 -12.59 -5.78
N PRO A 41 -6.80 -12.06 -6.82
CA PRO A 41 -6.75 -12.60 -8.17
C PRO A 41 -5.30 -12.64 -8.70
N SER A 42 -4.95 -13.70 -9.44
CA SER A 42 -3.60 -13.86 -10.02
C SER A 42 -3.30 -12.86 -11.14
N ASN A 43 -4.31 -12.17 -11.68
CA ASN A 43 -4.25 -11.31 -12.85
C ASN A 43 -4.24 -9.81 -12.51
N ILE A 44 -3.78 -9.42 -11.33
CA ILE A 44 -3.61 -7.99 -11.06
C ILE A 44 -2.16 -7.64 -11.36
N ASP A 45 -2.00 -7.04 -12.54
CA ASP A 45 -0.71 -6.61 -13.08
C ASP A 45 -0.01 -5.62 -12.15
N CYS A 46 -0.76 -4.70 -11.52
CA CYS A 46 -0.20 -3.77 -10.56
C CYS A 46 -1.24 -3.00 -9.71
N LEU A 47 -1.07 -3.03 -8.38
CA LEU A 47 -1.83 -2.25 -7.41
C LEU A 47 -0.87 -1.55 -6.44
N LEU A 48 -0.94 -0.22 -6.39
CA LEU A 48 -0.09 0.62 -5.55
C LEU A 48 -0.90 1.26 -4.43
N TYR A 49 -0.39 1.18 -3.21
CA TYR A 49 -0.92 1.90 -2.06
C TYR A 49 0.02 3.05 -1.71
N THR A 50 -0.51 4.27 -1.62
CA THR A 50 0.25 5.46 -1.25
C THR A 50 -0.36 6.06 0.01
N PHE A 51 0.48 6.25 1.03
CA PHE A 51 0.10 6.87 2.30
C PHE A 51 0.85 8.19 2.43
N THR A 52 0.14 9.27 2.73
CA THR A 52 0.70 10.62 2.81
C THR A 52 0.22 11.29 4.09
N GLY A 53 1.18 11.63 4.96
CA GLY A 53 0.97 12.50 6.11
C GLY A 53 1.23 13.96 5.77
N GLN A 54 0.78 14.87 6.64
CA GLN A 54 1.19 16.27 6.64
C GLN A 54 2.67 16.42 7.04
N PRO A 55 3.29 17.59 6.81
CA PRO A 55 4.73 17.78 7.05
C PRO A 55 5.22 17.44 8.47
N ASP A 56 4.35 17.50 9.47
CA ASP A 56 4.60 17.23 10.89
C ASP A 56 4.06 15.87 11.36
N GLU A 57 3.60 15.03 10.45
CA GLU A 57 3.03 13.71 10.73
C GLU A 57 3.92 12.57 10.26
N ILE A 58 3.78 11.41 10.90
CA ILE A 58 4.45 10.16 10.52
C ILE A 58 3.39 9.14 10.12
N VAL A 59 3.61 8.43 9.01
CA VAL A 59 2.76 7.32 8.60
C VAL A 59 3.18 6.06 9.35
N GLU A 60 2.32 5.57 10.24
CA GLU A 60 2.47 4.28 10.90
C GLU A 60 1.57 3.23 10.24
N LEU A 61 2.14 2.07 9.88
CA LEU A 61 1.42 0.95 9.27
C LEU A 61 1.52 -0.30 10.13
N THR A 62 0.38 -0.86 10.49
CA THR A 62 0.28 -2.16 11.17
C THR A 62 -0.42 -3.18 10.28
N PHE A 63 0.25 -4.30 10.01
CA PHE A 63 -0.33 -5.41 9.25
C PHE A 63 -0.89 -6.47 10.19
N HIS A 64 -2.22 -6.57 10.29
CA HIS A 64 -2.88 -7.64 11.04
C HIS A 64 -2.85 -8.99 10.31
N HIS A 65 -2.89 -8.96 8.97
CA HIS A 65 -2.79 -10.14 8.12
C HIS A 65 -1.91 -9.81 6.91
N PHE A 66 -0.89 -10.64 6.65
CA PHE A 66 0.03 -10.45 5.54
C PHE A 66 0.38 -11.80 4.89
N ASN A 67 0.02 -11.95 3.61
CA ASN A 67 0.37 -13.12 2.80
C ASN A 67 0.59 -12.66 1.35
N ILE A 68 1.84 -12.75 0.89
CA ILE A 68 2.23 -12.42 -0.47
C ILE A 68 2.92 -13.62 -1.10
N HIS A 69 2.74 -13.80 -2.41
CA HIS A 69 3.47 -14.83 -3.13
C HIS A 69 4.96 -14.46 -3.13
N ARG A 70 5.82 -15.38 -2.67
CA ARG A 70 7.27 -15.21 -2.86
C ARG A 70 7.56 -15.28 -4.34
N VAL A 71 8.12 -14.22 -4.91
CA VAL A 71 8.78 -14.31 -6.22
C VAL A 71 10.13 -14.97 -5.94
N ARG A 72 10.35 -16.20 -6.42
CA ARG A 72 11.70 -16.76 -6.43
C ARG A 72 12.51 -15.89 -7.38
N SER A 73 13.58 -15.29 -6.88
CA SER A 73 14.67 -14.81 -7.73
C SER A 73 15.33 -16.06 -8.33
N GLU A 74 15.06 -16.34 -9.60
CA GLU A 74 16.01 -17.10 -10.43
C GLU A 74 17.04 -16.12 -11.00
#